data_AF-A0A1E9ALI1-F1
#
_entry.id   AF-A0A1E9ALI1-F1
#
_cell.length_a   1.000
_cell.length_b   1.000
_cell.length_c   1.000
_cell.angle_alpha   90.00
_cell.angle_beta   90.00
_cell.angle_gamma   90.00
#
_symmetry.space_group_name_H-M   'P 1'
#
loop_
_entity.id
_entity.type
_entity.pdbx_description
1 polymer ?
#
loop_
_entity_poly.entity_id
_entity_poly.type
_entity_poly.pdbx_seq_one_letter_code
_entity_poly.pdbx_strand_id
1 'polypeptide(L)'
;MRNNTRGLIFHILIVFITFAISALINLSTSMRNLVYGNIFFKIILVAVIVVLYYNFGKMLSKRNARSLDFFAGNLIFLIGLILFALGFLGLGKEFFTGSVGGSYWKFPMEFFLMPEVYAIKVLGINYNALSLFVATLIPGFIYGISIKISRAKIMKRNRARIRSRKK
;
A
#
# COMPACT_ATOMS: atom_id res chain seq x y z
N MET A 1 7.04 -16.27 11.53
CA MET A 1 6.00 -15.23 11.36
C MET A 1 5.25 -15.43 10.05
N ARG A 2 3.91 -15.40 10.10
CA ARG A 2 3.03 -15.60 8.93
C ARG A 2 3.12 -14.41 7.95
N ASN A 3 2.75 -14.61 6.69
CA ASN A 3 2.88 -13.58 5.65
C ASN A 3 1.97 -12.37 5.90
N ASN A 4 0.82 -12.56 6.54
CA ASN A 4 -0.07 -11.47 6.94
C ASN A 4 0.60 -10.51 7.94
N THR A 5 1.28 -11.03 8.96
CA THR A 5 2.01 -10.20 9.94
C THR A 5 3.22 -9.52 9.30
N ARG A 6 4.00 -10.24 8.48
CA ARG A 6 5.12 -9.63 7.74
C ARG A 6 4.65 -8.55 6.77
N GLY A 7 3.53 -8.78 6.07
CA GLY A 7 2.90 -7.81 5.19
C GLY A 7 2.48 -6.56 5.94
N LEU A 8 1.88 -6.69 7.13
CA LEU A 8 1.55 -5.57 7.99
C LEU A 8 2.78 -4.75 8.42
N ILE A 9 3.89 -5.41 8.79
CA ILE A 9 5.13 -4.70 9.15
C ILE A 9 5.68 -3.92 7.95
N PHE A 10 5.71 -4.53 6.76
CA PHE A 10 6.13 -3.83 5.55
C PHE A 10 5.19 -2.68 5.19
N HIS A 11 3.89 -2.84 5.38
CA HIS A 11 2.90 -1.78 5.22
C HIS A 11 3.19 -0.60 6.14
N ILE A 12 3.44 -0.83 7.43
CA ILE A 12 3.79 0.23 8.39
C ILE A 12 5.07 0.96 7.95
N LEU A 13 6.09 0.24 7.47
CA LEU A 13 7.29 0.88 6.91
C LEU A 13 6.96 1.76 5.70
N ILE A 14 6.10 1.30 4.80
CA ILE A 14 5.67 2.06 3.62
C ILE A 14 4.89 3.30 4.05
N VAL A 15 4.01 3.20 5.05
CA VAL A 15 3.29 4.34 5.65
C VAL A 15 4.27 5.43 6.08
N PHE A 16 5.32 5.08 6.83
CA PHE A 16 6.32 6.07 7.25
C PHE A 16 7.11 6.65 6.08
N ILE A 17 7.45 5.85 5.06
CA ILE A 17 8.13 6.34 3.86
C ILE A 17 7.24 7.33 3.10
N THR A 18 5.96 6.99 2.87
CA THR A 18 5.01 7.89 2.21
C THR A 18 4.81 9.16 3.02
N PHE A 19 4.69 9.05 4.34
CA PHE A 19 4.60 10.22 5.21
C PHE A 19 5.81 11.13 5.07
N ALA A 20 7.03 10.59 5.09
CA ALA A 20 8.25 11.37 4.92
C ALA A 20 8.31 12.05 3.53
N ILE A 21 7.97 11.33 2.45
CA ILE A 21 7.90 11.90 1.09
C ILE A 21 6.89 13.06 1.05
N SER A 22 5.69 12.84 1.58
CA SER A 22 4.64 13.86 1.60
C SER A 22 5.06 15.08 2.42
N ALA A 23 5.68 14.88 3.58
CA ALA A 23 6.19 15.95 4.43
C ALA A 23 7.22 16.79 3.67
N LEU A 24 8.22 16.16 3.05
CA LEU A 24 9.28 16.84 2.29
C LEU A 24 8.73 17.68 1.13
N ILE A 25 7.75 17.15 0.37
CA ILE A 25 7.12 17.89 -0.74
C ILE A 25 6.36 19.11 -0.21
N ASN A 26 5.71 18.99 0.93
CA ASN A 26 4.89 20.05 1.52
C ASN A 26 5.70 21.11 2.29
N LEU A 27 7.03 20.95 2.45
CA LEU A 27 7.89 21.95 3.09
C LEU A 27 8.01 23.25 2.28
N SER A 28 7.79 23.21 0.96
CA SER A 28 7.87 24.41 0.12
C SER A 28 6.75 24.47 -0.90
N THR A 29 6.20 25.68 -1.10
CA THR A 29 5.18 25.94 -2.12
C THR A 29 5.69 25.60 -3.53
N SER A 30 6.97 25.87 -3.81
CA SER A 30 7.60 25.55 -5.09
C SER A 30 7.62 24.04 -5.38
N MET A 31 8.03 23.20 -4.42
CA MET A 31 8.00 21.75 -4.61
C MET A 31 6.57 21.22 -4.70
N ARG A 32 5.66 21.74 -3.88
CA ARG A 32 4.24 21.37 -3.95
C ARG A 32 3.66 21.64 -5.34
N ASN A 33 3.91 22.83 -5.90
CA ASN A 33 3.41 23.22 -7.21
C ASN A 33 4.06 22.41 -8.33
N LEU A 34 5.36 22.13 -8.25
CA LEU A 34 6.05 21.28 -9.22
C LEU A 34 5.51 19.84 -9.23
N VAL A 35 5.42 19.23 -8.05
CA VAL A 35 5.11 17.81 -7.90
C VAL A 35 3.62 17.53 -8.03
N TYR A 36 2.77 18.32 -7.39
CA TYR A 36 1.30 18.14 -7.45
C TYR A 36 0.65 18.92 -8.60
N GLY A 37 1.33 19.89 -9.22
CA GLY A 37 0.81 20.58 -10.41
C GLY A 37 1.00 19.80 -11.71
N ASN A 38 1.87 18.78 -11.73
CA ASN A 38 2.21 18.05 -12.95
C ASN A 38 1.85 16.56 -12.84
N ILE A 39 1.04 16.09 -13.80
CA ILE A 39 0.56 14.69 -13.87
C ILE A 39 1.68 13.65 -13.90
N PHE A 40 2.81 13.98 -14.53
CA PHE A 40 3.95 13.07 -14.62
C PHE A 40 4.55 12.77 -13.23
N PHE A 41 4.76 13.82 -12.42
CA PHE A 41 5.27 13.65 -11.05
C PHE A 41 4.26 12.94 -10.14
N LYS A 42 2.96 13.20 -10.31
CA LYS A 42 1.89 12.45 -9.63
C LYS A 42 1.98 10.95 -9.90
N ILE A 43 2.13 10.56 -11.16
CA ILE A 43 2.27 9.15 -11.56
C ILE A 43 3.53 8.54 -10.97
N ILE A 44 4.66 9.26 -10.97
CA ILE A 44 5.91 8.80 -10.34
C ILE A 44 5.69 8.51 -8.86
N LEU A 45 5.03 9.41 -8.12
CA LEU A 45 4.77 9.21 -6.68
C LEU A 45 3.97 7.93 -6.42
N VAL A 46 2.90 7.70 -7.18
CA VAL A 46 2.10 6.48 -7.05
C VAL A 46 2.90 5.25 -7.47
N ALA A 47 3.70 5.34 -8.54
CA ALA A 47 4.56 4.26 -8.98
C ALA A 47 5.59 3.88 -7.90
N VAL A 48 6.17 4.85 -7.18
CA VAL A 48 7.08 4.59 -6.05
C VAL A 48 6.38 3.76 -4.97
N ILE A 49 5.15 4.12 -4.58
CA ILE A 49 4.36 3.35 -3.60
C ILE A 49 4.14 1.92 -4.08
N VAL A 50 3.70 1.74 -5.33
CA VAL A 50 3.48 0.41 -5.93
C VAL A 50 4.78 -0.40 -5.96
N VAL A 51 5.90 0.21 -6.33
CA VAL A 51 7.22 -0.44 -6.38
C VAL A 51 7.68 -0.87 -5.00
N LEU A 52 7.43 -0.06 -3.96
CA LEU A 52 7.73 -0.42 -2.57
C LEU A 52 6.94 -1.65 -2.15
N TYR A 53 5.61 -1.64 -2.29
CA TYR A 53 4.77 -2.81 -2.00
C TYR A 53 5.24 -4.04 -2.79
N TYR A 54 5.53 -3.87 -4.07
CA TYR A 54 5.99 -4.97 -4.92
C TYR A 54 7.32 -5.54 -4.43
N ASN A 55 8.31 -4.71 -4.11
CA ASN A 55 9.62 -5.16 -3.65
C ASN A 55 9.56 -5.80 -2.27
N PHE A 56 8.84 -5.23 -1.32
CA PHE A 56 8.62 -5.85 -0.01
C PHE A 56 7.84 -7.17 -0.11
N GLY A 57 6.90 -7.28 -1.06
CA GLY A 57 6.23 -8.53 -1.39
C GLY A 57 7.20 -9.65 -1.78
N LYS A 58 8.33 -9.31 -2.43
CA LYS A 58 9.39 -10.29 -2.77
C LYS A 58 10.16 -10.75 -1.54
N MET A 59 10.02 -10.14 -0.37
CA MET A 59 10.66 -10.58 0.87
C MET A 59 9.76 -11.49 1.70
N LEU A 60 8.47 -11.59 1.37
CA LEU A 60 7.52 -12.48 2.05
C LEU A 60 7.85 -13.97 1.84
N SER A 61 7.37 -14.84 2.73
CA SER A 61 7.65 -16.29 2.66
C SER A 61 6.98 -16.92 1.43
N LYS A 62 7.70 -17.84 0.76
CA LYS A 62 7.18 -18.64 -0.36
C LYS A 62 6.83 -20.07 0.04
N ARG A 63 6.95 -20.40 1.33
CA ARG A 63 6.66 -21.75 1.86
C ARG A 63 5.16 -22.04 1.96
N ASN A 64 4.32 -21.01 1.97
CA ASN A 64 2.86 -21.15 2.09
C ASN A 64 2.21 -21.60 0.76
N ALA A 65 1.00 -22.14 0.87
CA ALA A 65 0.18 -22.52 -0.27
C ALA A 65 -0.06 -21.32 -1.22
N ARG A 66 -0.13 -21.58 -2.54
CA ARG A 66 -0.38 -20.57 -3.59
C ARG A 66 -1.70 -19.82 -3.40
N SER A 67 -2.73 -20.49 -2.88
CA SER A 67 -4.02 -19.88 -2.57
C SER A 67 -3.93 -18.77 -1.52
N LEU A 68 -2.90 -18.81 -0.67
CA LEU A 68 -2.70 -17.87 0.44
C LEU A 68 -1.88 -16.63 0.06
N ASP A 69 -1.41 -16.51 -1.19
CA ASP A 69 -0.50 -15.43 -1.59
C ASP A 69 -1.19 -14.06 -1.56
N PHE A 70 -2.46 -13.96 -1.97
CA PHE A 70 -3.25 -12.71 -1.87
C PHE A 70 -3.70 -12.40 -0.45
N PHE A 71 -3.68 -13.41 0.43
CA PHE A 71 -4.05 -13.24 1.83
C PHE A 71 -2.94 -12.61 2.70
N ALA A 72 -1.85 -12.16 2.08
CA ALA A 72 -0.78 -11.45 2.77
C ALA A 72 -1.21 -10.04 3.25
N GLY A 73 -2.26 -9.45 2.66
CA GLY A 73 -2.76 -8.11 3.02
C GLY A 73 -3.91 -8.09 4.03
N ASN A 74 -4.39 -9.24 4.50
CA ASN A 74 -5.65 -9.32 5.26
C ASN A 74 -5.68 -8.47 6.52
N LEU A 75 -4.54 -8.41 7.23
CA LEU A 75 -4.46 -7.63 8.45
C LEU A 75 -4.52 -6.14 8.14
N ILE A 76 -3.96 -5.70 7.01
CA ILE A 76 -4.07 -4.31 6.54
C ILE A 76 -5.52 -3.99 6.23
N PHE A 77 -6.19 -4.87 5.48
CA PHE A 77 -7.61 -4.73 5.18
C PHE A 77 -8.48 -4.67 6.44
N LEU A 78 -8.30 -5.63 7.35
CA LEU A 78 -9.08 -5.72 8.59
C LEU A 78 -8.87 -4.51 9.50
N ILE A 79 -7.62 -4.11 9.73
CA ILE A 79 -7.30 -2.93 10.55
C ILE A 79 -7.84 -1.66 9.88
N GLY A 80 -7.66 -1.53 8.56
CA GLY A 80 -8.21 -0.41 7.80
C GLY A 80 -9.72 -0.28 7.94
N LEU A 81 -10.46 -1.39 7.87
CA LEU A 81 -11.91 -1.41 8.09
C LEU A 81 -12.31 -1.03 9.52
N ILE A 82 -11.60 -1.55 10.52
CA ILE A 82 -11.86 -1.21 11.94
C ILE A 82 -11.65 0.30 12.16
N LEU A 83 -10.53 0.84 11.69
CA LEU A 83 -10.21 2.26 11.82
C LEU A 83 -11.20 3.13 11.03
N PHE A 84 -11.63 2.68 9.85
CA PHE A 84 -12.68 3.34 9.08
C PHE A 84 -14.01 3.37 9.85
N ALA A 85 -14.44 2.24 10.41
CA ALA A 85 -15.68 2.17 11.19
C ALA A 85 -15.65 3.13 12.39
N LEU A 86 -14.53 3.16 13.14
CA LEU A 86 -14.36 4.09 14.27
C LEU A 86 -14.44 5.55 13.82
N GLY A 87 -13.75 5.92 12.75
CA GLY A 87 -13.78 7.29 12.25
C GLY A 87 -15.15 7.68 11.67
N PHE A 88 -15.84 6.74 11.01
CA PHE A 88 -17.18 6.96 10.49
C PHE A 88 -18.23 7.07 11.61
N LEU A 89 -18.10 6.32 12.70
CA LEU A 89 -18.97 6.48 13.87
C LEU A 89 -18.80 7.86 14.53
N GLY A 90 -17.59 8.40 14.54
CA GLY A 90 -17.31 9.72 15.13
C GLY A 90 -17.74 10.92 14.27
N LEU A 91 -17.71 10.79 12.93
CA LEU A 91 -17.92 11.92 12.00
C LEU A 91 -19.08 11.75 11.02
N GLY A 92 -19.64 10.54 10.90
CA GLY A 92 -20.65 10.21 9.90
C GLY A 92 -20.23 10.61 8.49
N LYS A 93 -21.10 11.39 7.81
CA LYS A 93 -20.85 11.86 6.44
C LYS A 93 -19.71 12.87 6.33
N GLU A 94 -19.38 13.60 7.40
CA GLU A 94 -18.31 14.60 7.39
C GLU A 94 -16.90 13.98 7.28
N PHE A 95 -16.81 12.66 7.47
CA PHE A 95 -15.58 11.90 7.31
C PHE A 95 -14.87 12.15 5.96
N PHE A 96 -15.66 12.31 4.90
CA PHE A 96 -15.15 12.47 3.52
C PHE A 96 -14.97 13.92 3.08
N THR A 97 -15.55 14.87 3.80
CA THR A 97 -15.51 16.30 3.44
C THR A 97 -14.38 17.06 4.15
N GLY A 98 -13.94 16.58 5.33
CA GLY A 98 -12.87 17.21 6.08
C GLY A 98 -11.47 17.10 5.45
N SER A 99 -10.59 18.06 5.74
CA SER A 99 -9.16 18.05 5.37
C SER A 99 -8.42 16.87 6.01
N VAL A 100 -7.36 16.33 5.37
CA VAL A 100 -6.58 15.20 5.95
C VAL A 100 -6.03 15.58 7.31
N GLY A 101 -6.21 14.71 8.31
CA GLY A 101 -5.79 14.97 9.68
C GLY A 101 -6.56 16.10 10.37
N GLY A 102 -7.58 16.67 9.72
CA GLY A 102 -8.40 17.76 10.27
C GLY A 102 -9.34 17.33 11.40
N SER A 103 -9.40 16.03 11.72
CA SER A 103 -10.12 15.51 12.87
C SER A 103 -9.41 14.31 13.48
N TYR A 104 -9.37 14.30 14.82
CA TYR A 104 -8.82 13.19 15.61
C TYR A 104 -9.51 11.85 15.32
N TRP A 105 -10.80 11.88 14.95
CA TRP A 105 -11.57 10.67 14.67
C TRP A 105 -11.13 9.95 13.39
N LYS A 106 -10.67 10.68 12.38
CA LYS A 106 -10.25 10.10 11.10
C LYS A 106 -8.74 9.94 10.95
N PHE A 107 -7.95 10.67 11.75
CA PHE A 107 -6.49 10.65 11.67
C PHE A 107 -5.90 9.22 11.75
N PRO A 108 -6.30 8.33 12.67
CA PRO A 108 -5.73 6.99 12.75
C PRO A 108 -5.88 6.19 11.46
N MET A 109 -7.07 6.28 10.83
CA MET A 109 -7.36 5.64 9.55
C MET A 109 -6.53 6.26 8.44
N GLU A 110 -6.56 7.59 8.30
CA GLU A 110 -5.85 8.31 7.23
C GLU A 110 -4.33 8.11 7.32
N PHE A 111 -3.78 8.00 8.54
CA PHE A 111 -2.38 7.69 8.74
C PHE A 111 -2.06 6.23 8.43
N PHE A 112 -2.86 5.29 8.93
CA PHE A 112 -2.63 3.87 8.66
C PHE A 112 -2.73 3.52 7.17
N LEU A 113 -3.64 4.17 6.44
CA LEU A 113 -3.81 4.04 5.01
C LEU A 113 -3.16 5.20 4.24
N MET A 114 -2.12 5.82 4.80
CA MET A 114 -1.47 6.98 4.19
C MET A 114 -1.01 6.73 2.75
N PRO A 115 -0.37 5.59 2.39
CA PRO A 115 0.01 5.30 1.01
C PRO A 115 -1.18 5.33 0.05
N GLU A 116 -2.29 4.74 0.45
CA GLU A 116 -3.53 4.65 -0.29
C GLU A 116 -4.24 6.00 -0.40
N VAL A 117 -4.47 6.66 0.73
CA VAL A 117 -5.14 7.96 0.83
C VAL A 117 -4.36 9.03 0.07
N TYR A 118 -3.03 8.98 0.16
CA TYR A 118 -2.15 9.87 -0.58
C TYR A 118 -2.28 9.63 -2.09
N ALA A 119 -2.25 8.38 -2.56
CA ALA A 119 -2.44 8.07 -3.98
C ALA A 119 -3.80 8.54 -4.51
N ILE A 120 -4.90 8.33 -3.76
CA ILE A 120 -6.24 8.83 -4.12
C ILE A 120 -6.22 10.34 -4.32
N LYS A 121 -5.68 11.08 -3.33
CA LYS A 121 -5.69 12.55 -3.34
C LYS A 121 -4.78 13.14 -4.42
N VAL A 122 -3.58 12.59 -4.59
CA VAL A 122 -2.62 13.04 -5.61
C VAL A 122 -3.19 12.85 -7.01
N LEU A 123 -3.82 11.69 -7.27
CA LEU A 123 -4.45 11.40 -8.57
C LEU A 123 -5.77 12.14 -8.79
N GLY A 124 -6.30 12.84 -7.80
CA GLY A 124 -7.59 13.52 -7.90
C GLY A 124 -8.79 12.57 -7.98
N ILE A 125 -8.64 11.35 -7.47
CA ILE A 125 -9.73 10.38 -7.39
C ILE A 125 -10.70 10.83 -6.28
N ASN A 126 -12.00 10.69 -6.52
CA ASN A 126 -13.03 11.04 -5.54
C ASN A 126 -12.82 10.26 -4.23
N TYR A 127 -12.61 10.99 -3.14
CA TYR A 127 -12.39 10.39 -1.81
C TYR A 127 -13.73 10.05 -1.15
N ASN A 128 -14.13 8.78 -1.24
CA ASN A 128 -15.37 8.25 -0.68
C ASN A 128 -15.17 6.84 -0.11
N ALA A 129 -16.24 6.25 0.45
CA ALA A 129 -16.19 4.92 1.05
C ALA A 129 -15.73 3.84 0.06
N LEU A 130 -16.18 3.91 -1.19
CA LEU A 130 -15.82 2.95 -2.23
C LEU A 130 -14.34 3.06 -2.62
N SER A 131 -13.84 4.28 -2.86
CA SER A 131 -12.43 4.50 -3.19
C SER A 131 -11.51 4.01 -2.06
N LEU A 132 -11.89 4.28 -0.82
CA LEU A 132 -11.12 3.86 0.35
C LEU A 132 -11.15 2.34 0.51
N PHE A 133 -12.32 1.72 0.38
CA PHE A 133 -12.48 0.27 0.43
C PHE A 133 -11.62 -0.43 -0.62
N VAL A 134 -11.70 0.00 -1.89
CA VAL A 134 -10.88 -0.56 -2.96
C VAL A 134 -9.39 -0.38 -2.66
N ALA A 135 -9.00 0.79 -2.15
CA ALA A 135 -7.61 1.07 -1.86
C ALA A 135 -7.04 0.18 -0.74
N THR A 136 -7.83 -0.16 0.28
CA THR A 136 -7.39 -1.09 1.35
C THR A 136 -7.02 -2.49 0.85
N LEU A 137 -7.51 -2.90 -0.32
CA LEU A 137 -7.20 -4.19 -0.93
C LEU A 137 -5.89 -4.18 -1.74
N ILE A 138 -5.44 -3.00 -2.18
CA ILE A 138 -4.30 -2.83 -3.09
C ILE A 138 -3.01 -3.48 -2.55
N PRO A 139 -2.60 -3.27 -1.27
CA PRO A 139 -1.41 -3.93 -0.73
C PRO A 139 -1.45 -5.45 -0.85
N GLY A 140 -2.61 -6.05 -0.54
CA GLY A 140 -2.82 -7.49 -0.63
C GLY A 140 -2.68 -8.02 -2.05
N PHE A 141 -3.26 -7.32 -3.02
CA PHE A 141 -3.12 -7.64 -4.44
C PHE A 141 -1.66 -7.55 -4.90
N ILE A 142 -0.95 -6.46 -4.59
CA ILE A 142 0.44 -6.26 -5.01
C ILE A 142 1.35 -7.32 -4.37
N TYR A 143 1.18 -7.60 -3.08
CA TYR A 143 1.93 -8.67 -2.40
C TYR A 143 1.68 -10.04 -3.04
N GLY A 144 0.43 -10.37 -3.34
CA GLY A 144 0.08 -11.64 -4.00
C GLY A 144 0.76 -11.80 -5.36
N ILE A 145 0.71 -10.77 -6.20
CA ILE A 145 1.40 -10.76 -7.52
C ILE A 145 2.91 -10.91 -7.33
N SER A 146 3.49 -10.15 -6.41
CA SER A 146 4.93 -10.16 -6.12
C SER A 146 5.43 -11.53 -5.67
N ILE A 147 4.72 -12.18 -4.74
CA ILE A 147 5.05 -13.53 -4.26
C ILE A 147 5.00 -14.53 -5.42
N LYS A 148 3.94 -14.50 -6.23
CA LYS A 148 3.76 -15.41 -7.37
C LYS A 148 4.91 -15.30 -8.37
N ILE A 149 5.27 -14.08 -8.77
CA ILE A 149 6.38 -13.84 -9.71
C ILE A 149 7.71 -14.30 -9.10
N SER A 150 7.96 -13.99 -7.83
CA SER A 150 9.18 -14.41 -7.13
C SER A 150 9.30 -15.94 -7.07
N ARG A 151 8.20 -16.64 -6.75
CA ARG A 151 8.14 -18.11 -6.71
C ARG A 151 8.41 -18.73 -8.08
N ALA A 152 7.80 -18.20 -9.14
CA ALA A 152 8.03 -18.66 -10.51
C ALA A 152 9.50 -18.52 -10.93
N LYS A 153 10.15 -17.40 -10.59
CA LYS A 153 11.59 -17.18 -10.84
C LYS A 153 12.46 -18.19 -10.10
N ILE A 154 12.15 -18.51 -8.84
CA ILE A 154 12.89 -19.52 -8.06
C ILE A 154 12.74 -20.92 -8.70
N MET A 155 11.52 -21.31 -9.08
CA MET A 155 11.27 -22.61 -9.72
C MET A 155 12.02 -22.75 -11.05
N LYS A 156 12.02 -21.70 -11.88
CA LYS A 156 12.76 -21.69 -13.16
C LYS A 156 14.26 -21.87 -12.95
N ARG A 157 14.85 -21.17 -11.97
CA ARG A 157 16.27 -21.28 -11.61
C ARG A 157 16.64 -22.67 -11.11
N ASN A 158 15.81 -23.26 -10.24
CA ASN A 158 16.06 -24.60 -9.71
C ASN A 158 16.00 -25.67 -10.81
N ARG A 159 15.04 -25.57 -11.74
CA ARG A 159 14.95 -26.48 -12.90
C ARG A 159 16.20 -26.38 -13.80
N ALA A 160 16.69 -25.17 -14.05
CA ALA A 160 17.91 -24.95 -14.83
C ALA A 160 19.15 -25.56 -14.15
N ARG A 161 19.31 -25.37 -12.83
CA ARG A 161 20.40 -25.97 -12.04
C ARG A 161 20.37 -27.49 -12.01
N ILE A 162 19.18 -28.10 -11.92
CA ILE A 162 19.06 -29.57 -11.98
C ILE A 162 19.48 -30.08 -13.36
N ARG A 163 19.08 -29.39 -14.45
CA ARG A 163 19.48 -29.76 -15.81
C ARG A 163 20.99 -29.63 -16.05
N SER A 164 21.62 -28.58 -15.52
CA SER A 164 23.07 -28.39 -15.67
C SER A 164 23.91 -29.39 -14.88
N ARG A 165 23.38 -29.97 -13.79
CA ARG A 165 24.05 -31.03 -13.00
C ARG A 165 23.91 -32.43 -13.60
N LYS A 166 23.03 -32.61 -14.58
CA LYS A 166 22.79 -33.90 -15.27
C LYS A 166 23.56 -34.02 -16.59
N LYS A 167 24.22 -32.95 -17.04
CA LYS A 167 25.18 -32.94 -18.14
C LYS A 167 26.57 -33.03 -17.54
#